data_AF-A0A7K9A8J3-F1
#
_entry.id   AF-A0A7K9A8J3-F1
#
_cell.length_a   1.000
_cell.length_b   1.000
_cell.length_c   1.000
_cell.angle_alpha   90.00
_cell.angle_beta   90.00
_cell.angle_gamma   90.00
#
_symmetry.space_group_name_H-M   'P 1'
#
loop_
_entity.id
_entity.type
_entity.pdbx_description
1 polymer ?
#
loop_
_entity_poly.entity_id
_entity_poly.type
_entity_poly.pdbx_seq_one_letter_code
_entity_poly.pdbx_strand_id
1 'polypeptide(L)'
;HHSPGATADTKAWERLWAQSQLVLHTEGQVLTCSVSAPCDLPAKLVPCWQPVPSGPCQPLPGVQQPTVGQGPQEFGKLRPHPNLCVQVWNGRQVQLTQCLRNREYCRGALLGHPNDLLLLEPGGNASLCAVERGVCTPLGSFTRTGTGYPGLLEQDLQRDVASGQCWQIWHPENSTEVTLWACPMHKYLRARWALVWMGVLLGVACLLLLLLLKKENMKGWLKSLKVGYGSEGE
;
A
#
# COMPACT_ATOMS: atom_id res chain seq x y z
N HIS A 1 -29.19 -5.53 -44.81
CA HIS A 1 -27.75 -5.68 -44.58
C HIS A 1 -27.47 -5.98 -43.11
N HIS A 2 -27.33 -7.25 -42.76
CA HIS A 2 -26.77 -7.68 -41.49
C HIS A 2 -25.40 -8.29 -41.80
N SER A 3 -24.33 -7.64 -41.34
CA SER A 3 -22.96 -8.14 -41.49
C SER A 3 -22.72 -9.30 -40.52
N PRO A 4 -22.54 -10.55 -40.99
CA PRO A 4 -22.30 -11.71 -40.12
C PRO A 4 -20.85 -11.80 -39.61
N GLY A 5 -19.99 -10.86 -40.01
CA GLY A 5 -18.54 -10.92 -39.76
C GLY A 5 -18.07 -10.37 -38.41
N ALA A 6 -18.85 -9.51 -37.74
CA ALA A 6 -18.39 -8.83 -36.52
C ALA A 6 -18.37 -9.74 -35.28
N THR A 7 -19.24 -10.76 -35.23
CA THR A 7 -19.43 -11.63 -34.06
C THR A 7 -18.48 -12.83 -34.01
N ALA A 8 -17.98 -13.29 -35.17
CA ALA A 8 -17.00 -14.37 -35.23
C ALA A 8 -15.61 -13.91 -34.76
N ASP A 9 -15.27 -12.65 -35.06
CA ASP A 9 -14.01 -12.01 -34.67
C ASP A 9 -13.96 -11.76 -33.15
N THR A 10 -15.06 -11.31 -32.54
CA THR A 10 -15.11 -11.06 -31.08
C THR A 10 -14.89 -12.32 -30.25
N LYS A 11 -15.56 -13.43 -30.60
CA LYS A 11 -15.36 -14.73 -29.92
C LYS A 11 -13.95 -15.29 -30.10
N ALA A 12 -13.30 -14.99 -31.23
CA ALA A 12 -11.92 -15.37 -31.46
C ALA A 12 -10.97 -14.60 -30.53
N TRP A 13 -11.15 -13.28 -30.40
CA TRP A 13 -10.40 -12.44 -29.44
C TRP A 13 -10.63 -12.87 -27.99
N GLU A 14 -11.86 -13.16 -27.58
CA GLU A 14 -12.15 -13.66 -26.23
C GLU A 14 -11.38 -14.95 -25.90
N ARG A 15 -11.38 -15.92 -26.82
CA ARG A 15 -10.62 -17.18 -26.66
C ARG A 15 -9.12 -16.93 -26.62
N LEU A 16 -8.63 -16.04 -27.47
CA LEU A 16 -7.22 -15.67 -27.52
C LEU A 16 -6.75 -15.10 -26.18
N TRP A 17 -7.50 -14.16 -25.60
CA TRP A 17 -7.18 -13.59 -24.28
C TRP A 17 -7.34 -14.61 -23.16
N ALA A 18 -8.35 -15.49 -23.23
CA ALA A 18 -8.53 -16.56 -22.25
C ALA A 18 -7.37 -17.59 -22.23
N GLN A 19 -6.66 -17.75 -23.35
CA GLN A 19 -5.47 -18.60 -23.47
C GLN A 19 -4.16 -17.85 -23.25
N SER A 20 -4.22 -16.52 -23.08
CA SER A 20 -3.05 -15.68 -22.88
C SER A 20 -2.73 -15.57 -21.38
N GLN A 21 -1.45 -15.47 -21.05
CA GLN A 21 -0.98 -15.35 -19.68
C GLN A 21 0.05 -14.24 -19.55
N LEU A 22 -0.05 -13.47 -18.46
CA LEU A 22 0.93 -12.47 -18.06
C LEU A 22 1.74 -13.02 -16.88
N VAL A 23 3.06 -13.08 -17.03
CA VAL A 23 3.95 -13.55 -15.97
C VAL A 23 4.95 -12.47 -15.61
N LEU A 24 5.04 -12.17 -14.31
CA LEU A 24 6.00 -11.21 -13.77
C LEU A 24 7.11 -11.94 -13.02
N HIS A 25 8.35 -11.60 -13.35
CA HIS A 25 9.54 -12.13 -12.70
C HIS A 25 10.34 -10.98 -12.10
N THR A 26 10.98 -11.26 -10.97
CA THR A 26 11.85 -10.31 -10.28
C THR A 26 13.20 -10.96 -10.10
N GLU A 27 14.23 -10.40 -10.71
CA GLU A 27 15.61 -10.83 -10.53
C GLU A 27 16.40 -9.67 -9.91
N GLY A 28 16.77 -9.82 -8.64
CA GLY A 28 17.33 -8.72 -7.84
C GLY A 28 16.37 -7.53 -7.75
N GLN A 29 16.76 -6.41 -8.38
CA GLN A 29 16.03 -5.14 -8.38
C GLN A 29 15.44 -4.79 -9.76
N VAL A 30 15.30 -5.80 -10.64
CA VAL A 30 14.77 -5.66 -11.99
C VAL A 30 13.43 -6.38 -12.08
N LEU A 31 12.43 -5.69 -12.61
CA LEU A 31 11.12 -6.27 -12.93
C LEU A 31 11.07 -6.63 -14.41
N THR A 32 10.88 -7.92 -14.68
CA THR A 32 10.68 -8.43 -16.05
C THR A 32 9.28 -9.02 -16.20
N CYS A 33 8.75 -8.92 -17.40
CA CYS A 33 7.38 -9.27 -17.73
C CYS A 33 7.35 -10.03 -19.06
N SER A 34 6.67 -11.16 -19.10
CA SER A 34 6.41 -11.90 -20.33
C SER A 34 4.91 -12.10 -20.53
N VAL A 35 4.48 -11.94 -21.78
CA VAL A 35 3.13 -12.29 -22.22
C VAL A 35 3.25 -13.54 -23.08
N SER A 36 2.66 -14.64 -22.61
CA SER A 36 2.52 -15.85 -23.39
C SER A 36 1.15 -15.84 -24.05
N ALA A 37 1.11 -15.93 -25.36
CA ALA A 37 -0.12 -15.97 -26.15
C ALA A 37 0.08 -16.81 -27.40
N PRO A 38 -0.98 -17.45 -27.94
CA PRO A 38 -0.90 -18.23 -29.19
C PRO A 38 -0.39 -17.46 -30.42
N CYS A 39 -0.52 -16.13 -30.43
CA CYS A 39 -0.05 -15.24 -31.49
C CYS A 39 0.37 -13.88 -30.92
N ASP A 40 1.01 -13.05 -31.76
CA ASP A 40 1.41 -11.70 -31.38
C ASP A 40 0.19 -10.81 -31.15
N LEU A 41 0.18 -10.15 -29.98
CA LEU A 41 -0.93 -9.33 -29.54
C LEU A 41 -0.60 -7.85 -29.68
N PRO A 42 -1.45 -7.05 -30.37
CA PRO A 42 -1.30 -5.60 -30.40
C PRO A 42 -1.77 -5.00 -29.06
N ALA A 43 -0.92 -5.10 -28.05
CA ALA A 43 -1.23 -4.65 -26.69
C ALA A 43 -0.12 -3.83 -26.06
N LYS A 44 -0.48 -3.05 -25.04
CA LYS A 44 0.44 -2.25 -24.23
C LYS A 44 0.59 -2.86 -22.85
N LEU A 45 1.81 -2.91 -22.36
CA LEU A 45 2.14 -3.22 -20.99
C LEU A 45 2.13 -1.93 -20.17
N VAL A 46 1.30 -1.90 -19.13
CA VAL A 46 1.07 -0.72 -18.29
C VAL A 46 1.26 -1.14 -16.82
N PRO A 47 2.40 -0.82 -16.20
CA PRO A 47 2.57 -0.92 -14.76
C PRO A 47 1.52 -0.09 -14.03
N CYS A 48 1.01 -0.62 -12.93
CA CYS A 48 0.00 0.03 -12.12
C CYS A 48 0.23 -0.23 -10.63
N TRP A 49 -0.31 0.66 -9.80
CA TRP A 49 -0.23 0.58 -8.35
C TRP A 49 -1.56 0.12 -7.76
N GLN A 50 -1.54 -0.97 -6.99
CA GLN A 50 -2.70 -1.48 -6.28
C GLN A 50 -2.62 -1.13 -4.77
N PRO A 51 -3.46 -0.21 -4.27
CA PRO A 51 -3.42 0.18 -2.86
C PRO A 51 -3.94 -0.92 -1.91
N VAL A 52 -3.72 -0.74 -0.61
CA VAL A 52 -4.37 -1.50 0.48
C VAL A 52 -5.31 -0.57 1.27
N PRO A 53 -6.57 -0.97 1.53
CA PRO A 53 -7.23 -2.20 1.08
C PRO A 53 -7.36 -2.27 -0.45
N SER A 54 -7.46 -3.49 -1.00
CA SER A 54 -7.42 -3.75 -2.45
C SER A 54 -8.47 -2.93 -3.20
N GLY A 55 -8.02 -1.89 -3.88
CA GLY A 55 -8.81 -1.06 -4.79
C GLY A 55 -8.46 -1.32 -6.27
N PRO A 56 -9.04 -0.54 -7.20
CA PRO A 56 -8.65 -0.60 -8.61
C PRO A 56 -7.16 -0.24 -8.76
N CYS A 57 -6.46 -0.99 -9.61
CA CYS A 57 -5.06 -0.71 -9.90
C CYS A 57 -4.93 0.54 -10.76
N GLN A 58 -4.09 1.47 -10.34
CA GLN A 58 -3.94 2.79 -10.97
C GLN A 58 -2.70 2.82 -11.86
N PRO A 59 -2.84 3.06 -13.17
CA PRO A 59 -1.71 3.13 -14.09
C PRO A 59 -0.64 4.10 -13.60
N LEU A 60 0.63 3.68 -13.69
CA LEU A 60 1.74 4.55 -13.37
C LEU A 60 1.97 5.54 -14.53
N PRO A 61 2.00 6.85 -14.26
CA PRO A 61 2.20 7.85 -15.30
C PRO A 61 3.62 7.75 -15.88
N GLY A 62 3.73 7.86 -17.20
CA GLY A 62 5.02 7.85 -17.91
C GLY A 62 5.63 6.46 -18.10
N VAL A 63 5.05 5.39 -17.52
CA VAL A 63 5.60 4.03 -17.63
C VAL A 63 4.65 3.17 -18.46
N GLN A 64 4.93 3.00 -19.75
CA GLN A 64 4.21 2.09 -20.63
C GLN A 64 5.07 1.70 -21.83
N GLN A 65 4.90 0.47 -22.33
CA GLN A 65 5.60 -0.01 -23.52
C GLN A 65 4.71 -0.96 -24.34
N PRO A 66 4.88 -1.02 -25.68
CA PRO A 66 4.20 -2.03 -26.48
C PRO A 66 4.68 -3.43 -26.09
N THR A 67 3.83 -4.42 -26.28
CA THR A 67 4.24 -5.83 -26.15
C THR A 67 5.14 -6.19 -27.33
N VAL A 68 6.37 -6.60 -27.06
CA VAL A 68 7.34 -7.01 -28.09
C VAL A 68 7.52 -8.53 -28.06
N GLY A 69 6.87 -9.21 -29.01
CA GLY A 69 7.01 -10.65 -29.27
C GLY A 69 6.74 -11.56 -28.07
N GLN A 70 7.13 -12.83 -28.22
CA GLN A 70 7.08 -13.83 -27.15
C GLN A 70 8.40 -13.84 -26.39
N GLY A 71 8.57 -12.93 -25.44
CA GLY A 71 9.79 -12.83 -24.64
C GLY A 71 9.65 -11.97 -23.39
N PRO A 72 10.58 -12.11 -22.43
CA PRO A 72 10.64 -11.23 -21.27
C PRO A 72 11.05 -9.82 -21.69
N GLN A 73 10.31 -8.85 -21.19
CA GLN A 73 10.52 -7.42 -21.40
C GLN A 73 10.76 -6.75 -20.05
N GLU A 74 11.72 -5.85 -20.00
CA GLU A 74 12.07 -5.12 -18.79
C GLU A 74 11.42 -3.73 -18.81
N PHE A 75 11.09 -3.20 -17.64
CA PHE A 75 10.59 -1.84 -17.45
C PHE A 75 11.71 -0.85 -17.05
N GLY A 76 12.93 -1.09 -17.52
CA GLY A 76 14.09 -0.24 -17.24
C GLY A 76 14.33 -0.02 -15.74
N LYS A 77 14.20 1.24 -15.29
CA LYS A 77 14.47 1.67 -13.89
C LYS A 77 13.32 1.39 -12.91
N LEU A 78 12.24 0.74 -13.35
CA LEU A 78 11.12 0.38 -12.46
C LEU A 78 11.56 -0.68 -11.45
N ARG A 79 11.56 -0.31 -10.16
CA ARG A 79 11.94 -1.20 -9.06
C ARG A 79 10.76 -2.05 -8.61
N PRO A 80 10.94 -3.35 -8.33
CA PRO A 80 9.89 -4.21 -7.77
C PRO A 80 9.36 -3.69 -6.43
N HIS A 81 8.04 -3.79 -6.22
CA HIS A 81 7.36 -3.39 -4.98
C HIS A 81 6.10 -4.25 -4.77
N PRO A 82 5.68 -4.58 -3.53
CA PRO A 82 4.48 -5.39 -3.30
C PRO A 82 3.21 -4.85 -3.94
N ASN A 83 3.07 -3.53 -4.05
CA ASN A 83 1.89 -2.88 -4.64
C ASN A 83 1.94 -2.74 -6.16
N LEU A 84 3.04 -3.15 -6.80
CA LEU A 84 3.16 -3.11 -8.25
C LEU A 84 2.45 -4.29 -8.89
N CYS A 85 1.69 -3.96 -9.92
CA CYS A 85 1.11 -4.89 -10.86
C CYS A 85 1.45 -4.43 -12.29
N VAL A 86 1.25 -5.30 -13.26
CA VAL A 86 1.31 -4.96 -14.68
C VAL A 86 -0.03 -5.35 -15.29
N GLN A 87 -0.53 -4.47 -16.16
CA GLN A 87 -1.74 -4.69 -16.94
C GLN A 87 -1.40 -4.81 -18.42
N VAL A 88 -2.10 -5.71 -19.11
CA VAL A 88 -2.05 -5.81 -20.58
C VAL A 88 -3.29 -5.13 -21.14
N TRP A 89 -3.09 -4.04 -21.87
CA TRP A 89 -4.15 -3.21 -22.45
C TRP A 89 -4.29 -3.48 -23.94
N ASN A 90 -5.49 -3.80 -24.38
CA ASN A 90 -5.87 -3.76 -25.79
C ASN A 90 -6.85 -2.58 -25.98
N GLY A 91 -6.37 -1.52 -26.64
CA GLY A 91 -7.10 -0.25 -26.71
C GLY A 91 -7.32 0.36 -25.32
N ARG A 92 -8.59 0.46 -24.89
CA ARG A 92 -8.98 1.00 -23.57
C ARG A 92 -9.35 -0.09 -22.56
N GLN A 93 -9.24 -1.36 -22.94
CA GLN A 93 -9.68 -2.48 -22.12
C GLN A 93 -8.46 -3.20 -21.54
N VAL A 94 -8.51 -3.42 -20.23
CA VAL A 94 -7.56 -4.29 -19.52
C VAL A 94 -7.97 -5.73 -19.79
N GLN A 95 -7.05 -6.51 -20.38
CA GLN A 95 -7.28 -7.91 -20.72
C GLN A 95 -6.67 -8.85 -19.66
N LEU A 96 -5.46 -8.53 -19.19
CA LEU A 96 -4.75 -9.31 -18.18
C LEU A 96 -4.21 -8.37 -17.10
N THR A 97 -4.11 -8.85 -15.86
CA THR A 97 -3.49 -8.14 -14.74
C THR A 97 -2.76 -9.14 -13.85
N GLN A 98 -1.51 -8.86 -13.52
CA GLN A 98 -0.72 -9.67 -12.60
C GLN A 98 -0.05 -8.75 -11.58
N CYS A 99 -0.17 -9.10 -10.31
CA CYS A 99 0.38 -8.33 -9.19
C CYS A 99 1.50 -9.10 -8.48
N LEU A 100 2.52 -8.38 -8.02
CA LEU A 100 3.64 -8.97 -7.27
C LEU A 100 3.20 -9.46 -5.88
N ARG A 101 2.26 -8.77 -5.22
CA ARG A 101 1.72 -9.15 -3.90
C ARG A 101 1.20 -10.59 -3.82
N ASN A 102 0.56 -11.05 -4.90
CA ASN A 102 -0.19 -12.30 -4.90
C ASN A 102 0.68 -13.52 -5.23
N ARG A 103 2.00 -13.34 -5.40
CA ARG A 103 2.91 -14.42 -5.71
C ARG A 103 3.65 -14.85 -4.44
N GLU A 104 3.26 -16.03 -3.91
CA GLU A 104 3.98 -16.75 -2.84
C GLU A 104 5.47 -17.01 -3.16
N TYR A 105 5.85 -16.87 -4.43
CA TYR A 105 7.16 -17.25 -4.96
C TYR A 105 8.05 -16.07 -5.38
N CYS A 106 7.80 -14.84 -4.91
CA CYS A 106 8.86 -13.83 -4.92
C CYS A 106 9.96 -14.30 -3.97
N ARG A 107 10.90 -15.07 -4.51
CA ARG A 107 11.98 -15.77 -3.79
C ARG A 107 13.04 -14.81 -3.22
N GLY A 108 12.91 -13.50 -3.49
CA GLY A 108 13.62 -12.41 -2.86
C GLY A 108 12.66 -11.51 -2.10
N ALA A 109 13.07 -10.99 -0.95
CA ALA A 109 12.30 -10.01 -0.19
C ALA A 109 12.09 -8.76 -1.06
N LEU A 110 10.86 -8.55 -1.53
CA LEU A 110 10.48 -7.30 -2.19
C LEU A 110 10.76 -6.14 -1.22
N LEU A 111 11.34 -5.06 -1.74
CA LEU A 111 11.51 -3.85 -0.96
C LEU A 111 10.15 -3.15 -0.83
N GLY A 112 9.81 -2.74 0.40
CA GLY A 112 8.57 -2.03 0.72
C GLY A 112 7.51 -2.89 1.40
N HIS A 113 6.38 -2.25 1.72
CA HIS A 113 5.28 -2.87 2.48
C HIS A 113 3.93 -2.60 1.79
N PRO A 114 2.94 -3.50 1.91
CA PRO A 114 1.65 -3.32 1.24
C PRO A 114 0.91 -2.02 1.59
N ASN A 115 1.15 -1.48 2.78
CA ASN A 115 0.51 -0.24 3.23
C ASN A 115 1.23 1.05 2.77
N ASP A 116 2.30 0.93 1.98
CA ASP A 116 3.07 2.08 1.53
C ASP A 116 2.22 2.99 0.63
N LEU A 117 2.40 4.30 0.82
CA LEU A 117 1.71 5.33 0.06
C LEU A 117 2.54 5.66 -1.19
N LEU A 118 1.86 5.72 -2.34
CA LEU A 118 2.47 6.18 -3.58
C LEU A 118 2.49 7.70 -3.59
N LEU A 119 3.69 8.30 -3.63
CA LEU A 119 3.86 9.72 -3.91
C LEU A 119 4.38 9.91 -5.33
N LEU A 120 3.95 11.00 -5.94
CA LEU A 120 4.40 11.44 -7.24
C LEU A 120 5.01 12.84 -7.10
N GLU A 121 6.20 12.97 -7.67
CA GLU A 121 6.92 14.22 -7.79
C GLU A 121 6.90 14.64 -9.26
N PRO A 122 6.14 15.69 -9.63
CA PRO A 122 6.15 16.18 -11.00
C PRO A 122 7.48 16.90 -11.26
N GLY A 123 8.06 16.71 -12.45
CA GLY A 123 9.27 17.41 -12.83
C GLY A 123 9.12 18.94 -12.73
N GLY A 124 10.21 19.62 -12.38
CA GLY A 124 10.25 21.08 -12.17
C GLY A 124 9.97 21.51 -10.73
N ASN A 125 9.32 22.66 -10.55
CA ASN A 125 9.08 23.27 -9.23
C ASN A 125 7.74 22.84 -8.59
N ALA A 126 7.16 21.72 -9.05
CA ALA A 126 5.87 21.27 -8.58
C ALA A 126 5.99 20.55 -7.23
N SER A 127 5.00 20.74 -6.36
CA SER A 127 4.97 20.06 -5.07
C SER A 127 4.62 18.57 -5.22
N LEU A 128 5.16 17.74 -4.30
CA LEU A 128 4.79 16.33 -4.16
C LEU A 128 3.27 16.17 -4.02
N CYS A 129 2.73 15.11 -4.63
CA CYS A 129 1.34 14.71 -4.44
C CYS A 129 1.25 13.26 -4.00
N ALA A 130 0.20 12.95 -3.23
CA ALA A 130 -0.16 11.59 -2.89
C ALA A 130 -1.16 11.06 -3.92
N VAL A 131 -0.92 9.83 -4.40
CA VAL A 131 -1.77 9.17 -5.38
C VAL A 131 -2.72 8.24 -4.66
N GLU A 132 -4.00 8.59 -4.62
CA GLU A 132 -5.08 7.75 -4.10
C GLU A 132 -6.25 7.68 -5.09
N ARG A 133 -6.75 6.47 -5.33
CA ARG A 133 -7.92 6.21 -6.22
C ARG A 133 -7.79 6.82 -7.62
N GLY A 134 -6.57 6.97 -8.14
CA GLY A 134 -6.27 7.50 -9.46
C GLY A 134 -6.17 9.02 -9.50
N VAL A 135 -6.28 9.67 -8.33
CA VAL A 135 -6.18 11.12 -8.19
C VAL A 135 -4.88 11.43 -7.47
N CYS A 136 -4.09 12.34 -8.05
CA CYS A 136 -2.91 12.93 -7.45
C CYS A 136 -3.36 14.17 -6.67
N THR A 137 -3.39 14.07 -5.34
CA THR A 137 -3.76 15.17 -4.44
C THR A 137 -2.47 15.81 -3.90
N PRO A 138 -2.24 17.11 -4.10
CA PRO A 138 -1.08 17.80 -3.56
C PRO A 138 -0.93 17.52 -2.06
N LEU A 139 0.30 17.31 -1.58
CA LEU A 139 0.51 16.95 -0.18
C LEU A 139 -0.11 17.98 0.76
N GLY A 140 -0.03 19.28 0.45
CA GLY A 140 -0.63 20.35 1.27
C GLY A 140 -2.16 20.33 1.43
N SER A 141 -2.86 19.45 0.69
CA SER A 141 -4.31 19.24 0.80
C SER A 141 -4.66 17.78 1.06
N PHE A 142 -3.66 16.94 1.33
CA PHE A 142 -3.84 15.50 1.47
C PHE A 142 -4.30 15.14 2.88
N THR A 143 -5.55 14.71 3.00
CA THR A 143 -6.10 14.19 4.25
C THR A 143 -6.40 12.71 4.10
N ARG A 144 -5.57 11.85 4.72
CA ARG A 144 -5.90 10.43 4.80
C ARG A 144 -6.99 10.25 5.86
N THR A 145 -8.14 9.71 5.46
CA THR A 145 -9.27 9.45 6.37
C THR A 145 -8.78 8.63 7.56
N GLY A 146 -8.78 9.23 8.77
CA GLY A 146 -8.27 8.62 10.00
C GLY A 146 -7.01 9.26 10.60
N THR A 147 -6.40 10.26 9.96
CA THR A 147 -5.24 10.96 10.52
C THR A 147 -5.64 12.31 11.13
N GLY A 148 -5.90 12.31 12.45
CA GLY A 148 -6.06 13.54 13.24
C GLY A 148 -4.85 14.47 13.10
N TYR A 149 -5.15 15.76 13.07
CA TYR A 149 -4.32 16.93 12.73
C TYR A 149 -3.93 17.05 11.24
N PRO A 150 -4.62 17.92 10.47
CA PRO A 150 -4.21 18.25 9.09
C PRO A 150 -2.80 18.87 9.09
N GLY A 151 -1.98 18.57 8.08
CA GLY A 151 -0.66 19.17 7.88
C GLY A 151 0.56 18.41 8.41
N LEU A 152 0.48 17.72 9.57
CA LEU A 152 1.68 17.08 10.18
C LEU A 152 2.21 15.91 9.34
N LEU A 153 1.30 15.05 8.86
CA LEU A 153 1.65 13.91 8.00
C LEU A 153 2.32 14.37 6.71
N GLU A 154 1.85 15.49 6.15
CA GLU A 154 2.33 16.05 4.89
C GLU A 154 3.80 16.48 5.04
N GLN A 155 4.11 17.20 6.13
CA GLN A 155 5.47 17.64 6.43
C GLN A 155 6.41 16.46 6.72
N ASP A 156 5.92 15.43 7.42
CA ASP A 156 6.72 14.24 7.68
C ASP A 156 7.01 13.44 6.40
N LEU A 157 6.03 13.30 5.49
CA LEU A 157 6.22 12.66 4.19
C LEU A 157 7.22 13.44 3.32
N GLN A 158 7.15 14.78 3.31
CA GLN A 158 8.14 15.60 2.60
C GLN A 158 9.55 15.39 3.17
N ARG A 159 9.69 15.36 4.50
CA ARG A 159 10.98 15.11 5.17
C ARG A 159 11.50 13.71 4.86
N ASP A 160 10.63 12.72 4.79
CA ASP A 160 10.99 11.34 4.46
C ASP A 160 11.54 11.21 3.05
N VAL A 161 10.91 11.85 2.07
CA VAL A 161 11.41 11.88 0.69
C VAL A 161 12.79 12.56 0.66
N ALA A 162 12.90 13.75 1.28
CA ALA A 162 14.17 14.50 1.31
C ALA A 162 15.30 13.78 2.06
N SER A 163 14.98 12.94 3.05
CA SER A 163 15.95 12.16 3.83
C SER A 163 16.20 10.76 3.29
N GLY A 164 15.60 10.39 2.14
CA GLY A 164 15.77 9.08 1.51
C GLY A 164 15.12 7.93 2.28
N GLN A 165 14.13 8.21 3.14
CA GLN A 165 13.36 7.20 3.86
C GLN A 165 12.23 6.60 3.01
N CYS A 166 11.84 7.27 1.93
CA CYS A 166 10.95 6.72 0.91
C CYS A 166 11.74 6.03 -0.20
N TRP A 167 11.22 4.91 -0.68
CA TRP A 167 11.85 4.14 -1.75
C TRP A 167 11.48 4.71 -3.10
N GLN A 168 12.48 5.04 -3.93
CA GLN A 168 12.24 5.46 -5.31
C GLN A 168 11.86 4.24 -6.15
N ILE A 169 10.62 4.20 -6.64
CA ILE A 169 10.13 3.06 -7.45
C ILE A 169 10.33 3.30 -8.94
N TRP A 170 10.30 4.56 -9.36
CA TRP A 170 10.50 4.96 -10.75
C TRP A 170 11.21 6.30 -10.78
N HIS A 171 12.25 6.38 -11.61
CA HIS A 171 12.93 7.62 -11.94
C HIS A 171 13.06 7.72 -13.45
N PRO A 172 12.58 8.81 -14.04
CA PRO A 172 12.71 9.02 -15.47
C PRO A 172 14.16 9.27 -15.86
N GLU A 173 14.49 9.02 -17.12
CA GLU A 173 15.82 9.35 -17.67
C GLU A 173 15.97 10.87 -17.90
N ASN A 174 14.84 11.55 -18.12
CA ASN A 174 14.76 13.00 -18.32
C ASN A 174 14.16 13.68 -17.09
N SER A 175 14.76 14.78 -16.64
CA SER A 175 14.33 15.54 -15.46
C SER A 175 12.95 16.23 -15.58
N THR A 176 12.31 16.15 -16.75
CA THR A 176 11.00 16.73 -17.04
C THR A 176 9.84 15.77 -16.76
N GLU A 177 10.11 14.51 -16.49
CA GLU A 177 9.11 13.48 -16.22
C GLU A 177 8.88 13.28 -14.71
N VAL A 178 7.89 12.46 -14.38
CA VAL A 178 7.45 12.22 -13.00
C VAL A 178 8.34 11.21 -12.29
N THR A 179 8.78 11.54 -11.07
CA THR A 179 9.43 10.58 -10.16
C THR A 179 8.39 9.98 -9.22
N LEU A 180 8.46 8.67 -8.98
CA LEU A 180 7.54 7.98 -8.10
C LEU A 180 8.25 7.41 -6.88
N TRP A 181 7.61 7.56 -5.73
CA TRP A 181 8.13 7.17 -4.43
C TRP A 181 7.12 6.27 -3.69
N ALA A 182 7.61 5.25 -3.00
CA ALA A 182 6.85 4.43 -2.06
C ALA A 182 7.26 4.80 -0.63
N CYS A 183 6.34 5.41 0.11
CA CYS A 183 6.60 5.89 1.46
C CYS A 183 5.97 4.99 2.52
N PRO A 184 6.73 4.52 3.52
CA PRO A 184 6.25 3.59 4.53
C PRO A 184 5.27 4.24 5.51
N MET A 185 4.00 3.82 5.45
CA MET A 185 2.96 4.41 6.31
C MET A 185 2.89 3.80 7.71
N HIS A 186 3.48 2.63 7.91
CA HIS A 186 3.37 1.87 9.16
C HIS A 186 3.92 2.63 10.38
N LYS A 187 4.92 3.50 10.18
CA LYS A 187 5.51 4.31 11.27
C LYS A 187 4.56 5.37 11.82
N TYR A 188 3.70 5.94 10.98
CA TYR A 188 2.70 6.93 11.39
C TYR A 188 1.50 6.30 12.10
N LEU A 189 1.17 5.06 11.72
CA LEU A 189 0.05 4.33 12.31
C LEU A 189 0.42 3.70 13.67
N ARG A 190 1.64 3.17 13.82
CA ARG A 190 2.07 2.45 15.03
C ARG A 190 2.24 3.35 16.25
N ALA A 191 2.67 4.60 16.06
CA ALA A 191 2.82 5.58 17.15
C ALA A 191 1.51 5.80 17.93
N ARG A 192 0.36 5.71 17.25
CA ARG A 192 -0.95 5.90 17.87
C ARG A 192 -1.43 4.69 18.66
N TRP A 193 -1.13 3.48 18.19
CA TRP A 193 -1.42 2.26 18.95
C TRP A 193 -0.64 2.20 20.25
N ALA A 194 0.62 2.65 20.25
CA ALA A 194 1.40 2.75 21.47
C ALA A 194 0.74 3.65 22.52
N LEU A 195 0.19 4.80 22.12
CA LEU A 195 -0.53 5.71 23.03
C LEU A 195 -1.81 5.08 23.61
N VAL A 196 -2.56 4.33 22.80
CA VAL A 196 -3.75 3.58 23.27
C VAL A 196 -3.32 2.52 24.30
N TRP A 197 -2.26 1.76 24.03
CA TRP A 197 -1.71 0.78 24.96
C TRP A 197 -1.24 1.42 26.27
N MET A 198 -0.58 2.58 26.21
CA MET A 198 -0.18 3.33 27.40
C MET A 198 -1.40 3.79 28.22
N GLY A 199 -2.46 4.26 27.55
CA GLY A 199 -3.72 4.62 28.21
C GLY A 199 -4.40 3.43 28.89
N VAL A 200 -4.43 2.27 28.23
CA VAL A 200 -4.98 1.02 28.81
C VAL A 200 -4.16 0.56 30.00
N LEU A 201 -2.83 0.53 29.88
CA LEU A 201 -1.93 0.17 30.98
C LEU A 201 -2.11 1.11 32.18
N LEU A 202 -2.22 2.41 31.95
CA LEU A 202 -2.49 3.39 32.99
C LEU A 202 -3.87 3.17 33.64
N GLY A 203 -4.90 2.89 32.85
CA GLY A 203 -6.24 2.58 33.35
C GLY A 203 -6.26 1.33 34.24
N VAL A 204 -5.59 0.26 33.80
CA VAL A 204 -5.44 -0.98 34.59
C VAL A 204 -4.66 -0.70 35.89
N ALA A 205 -3.58 0.08 35.82
CA ALA A 205 -2.81 0.46 37.01
C ALA A 205 -3.67 1.27 38.01
N CYS A 206 -4.46 2.23 37.54
CA CYS A 206 -5.39 3.00 38.37
C CYS A 206 -6.46 2.11 39.02
N LEU A 207 -7.04 1.17 38.27
CA LEU A 207 -8.01 0.21 38.80
C LEU A 207 -7.38 -0.68 39.89
N LEU A 208 -6.16 -1.17 39.65
CA LEU A 208 -5.42 -1.96 40.64
C LEU A 208 -5.15 -1.16 41.92
N LEU A 209 -4.72 0.10 41.79
CA LEU A 209 -4.51 1.00 42.92
C LEU A 209 -5.80 1.23 43.72
N LEU A 210 -6.93 1.48 43.06
CA LEU A 210 -8.23 1.63 43.71
C LEU A 210 -8.66 0.35 44.45
N LEU A 211 -8.42 -0.82 43.87
CA LEU A 211 -8.69 -2.11 44.52
C LEU A 211 -7.80 -2.33 45.74
N LEU A 212 -6.53 -1.95 45.69
CA LEU A 212 -5.62 -2.02 46.83
C LEU A 212 -6.05 -1.08 47.95
N LEU A 213 -6.39 0.17 47.64
CA LEU A 213 -6.89 1.14 48.63
C LEU A 213 -8.22 0.67 49.25
N LYS A 214 -9.14 0.12 48.46
CA LYS A 214 -10.39 -0.46 48.98
C LYS A 214 -10.12 -1.67 49.88
N LYS A 215 -9.17 -2.53 49.50
CA LYS A 215 -8.74 -3.69 50.31
C LYS A 215 -8.12 -3.25 51.63
N GLU A 216 -7.32 -2.19 51.64
CA GLU A 216 -6.75 -1.63 52.87
C GLU A 216 -7.81 -0.99 53.77
N ASN A 217 -8.75 -0.23 53.20
CA ASN A 217 -9.90 0.30 53.95
C ASN A 217 -10.78 -0.82 54.53
N MET A 218 -11.06 -1.88 53.77
CA MET A 218 -11.76 -3.06 54.30
C MET A 218 -10.96 -3.76 55.39
N LYS A 219 -9.63 -3.87 55.25
CA LYS A 219 -8.76 -4.42 56.30
C LYS A 219 -8.74 -3.56 57.56
N GLY A 220 -8.72 -2.24 57.41
CA GLY A 220 -8.79 -1.28 58.52
C GLY A 220 -10.13 -1.37 59.26
N TRP A 221 -11.23 -1.44 58.51
CA TRP A 221 -12.57 -1.61 59.06
C TRP A 221 -12.74 -2.98 59.77
N LEU A 222 -12.26 -4.07 59.17
CA LEU A 222 -12.25 -5.40 59.80
C LEU A 222 -11.40 -5.46 61.08
N LYS A 223 -10.25 -4.76 61.12
CA LYS A 223 -9.44 -4.66 62.35
C LYS A 223 -10.16 -3.86 63.44
N SER A 224 -10.88 -2.80 63.06
CA SER A 224 -11.65 -1.98 64.01
C SER A 224 -12.84 -2.76 64.61
N LEU A 225 -13.56 -3.53 63.79
CA LEU A 225 -14.63 -4.43 64.25
C LEU A 225 -14.11 -5.53 65.19
N LYS A 226 -12.90 -6.06 64.94
CA LYS A 226 -12.28 -7.07 65.79
C LYS A 226 -11.86 -6.55 67.16
N VAL A 227 -11.54 -5.25 67.27
CA VAL A 227 -11.23 -4.59 68.56
C VAL A 227 -12.51 -4.29 69.35
N GLY A 228 -13.62 -3.94 68.68
CA GLY A 228 -14.91 -3.71 69.33
C GLY A 228 -15.56 -4.97 69.93
N TYR A 229 -15.32 -6.15 69.34
CA TYR A 229 -15.85 -7.43 69.84
C TYR A 229 -15.06 -8.05 71.01
N GLY A 230 -13.97 -7.40 71.46
CA GLY A 230 -13.11 -7.91 72.54
C GLY A 230 -13.28 -7.22 73.90
N SER A 231 -14.26 -6.31 74.06
CA SER A 231 -14.39 -5.47 75.26
C SER A 231 -15.70 -5.61 76.04
N GLU A 232 -16.55 -6.60 75.74
CA GLU A 232 -17.68 -6.99 76.60
C GLU A 232 -17.38 -8.37 77.18
N GLY A 233 -16.73 -8.37 78.35
CA GLY A 233 -16.32 -9.60 79.03
C GLY A 233 -15.61 -9.33 80.35
N GLU A 234 -16.17 -8.46 81.19
CA GLU A 234 -15.99 -8.44 82.65
C GLU A 234 -17.26 -7.94 83.32
#